data_AF-A0A4Y2AK20-F1
#
_entry.id   AF-A0A4Y2AK20-F1
#
_cell.length_a   1.000
_cell.length_b   1.000
_cell.length_c   1.000
_cell.angle_alpha   90.00
_cell.angle_beta   90.00
_cell.angle_gamma   90.00
#
_symmetry.space_group_name_H-M   'P 1'
#
loop_
_entity.id
_entity.type
_entity.pdbx_description
1 polymer ?
#
loop_
_entity_poly.entity_id
_entity_poly.type
_entity_poly.pdbx_seq_one_letter_code
_entity_poly.pdbx_strand_id
1 'polypeptide(L)'
;MVYPLLFPRGEQGWSNEMEHVEERRSAKRNRVTQLQFYAYRLSVHSGFSLLHSSGKLLQQYVVNAYVKTEGSRLNYIHLNQKDLRVEFYRGLLDALRTRASNNNL
;
A
#
# COMPACT_ATOMS: atom_id res chain seq x y z
N MET A 1 0.63 0.38 -15.77
CA MET A 1 0.45 1.84 -15.94
C MET A 1 1.83 2.48 -16.02
N VAL A 2 2.19 3.01 -17.19
CA VAL A 2 3.46 3.70 -17.47
C VAL A 2 3.15 5.19 -17.61
N TYR A 3 4.02 6.07 -17.09
CA TYR A 3 3.86 7.52 -17.16
C TYR A 3 5.06 8.19 -17.83
N PRO A 4 5.24 8.07 -19.16
CA PRO A 4 6.41 8.60 -19.84
C PRO A 4 6.56 10.12 -19.67
N LEU A 5 5.44 10.85 -19.60
CA LEU A 5 5.44 12.30 -19.37
C LEU A 5 5.90 12.70 -17.96
N LEU A 6 5.66 11.85 -16.95
CA LEU A 6 6.13 12.10 -15.58
C LEU A 6 7.58 11.67 -15.39
N PHE A 7 8.02 10.63 -16.12
CA PHE A 7 9.32 9.98 -15.97
C PHE A 7 10.02 9.82 -17.33
N PRO A 8 10.39 10.93 -18.00
CA PRO A 8 10.92 10.89 -19.37
C PRO A 8 12.26 10.17 -19.48
N ARG A 9 13.01 10.06 -18.38
CA ARG A 9 14.30 9.36 -18.32
C ARG A 9 14.20 7.89 -17.92
N GLY A 10 12.98 7.34 -17.82
CA GLY A 10 12.78 5.96 -17.40
C GLY A 10 13.09 5.72 -15.93
N GLU A 11 12.69 6.64 -15.05
CA GLU A 11 12.93 6.52 -13.62
C GLU A 11 12.36 5.22 -13.04
N GLN A 12 13.14 4.58 -12.17
CA GLN A 12 12.77 3.31 -11.57
C GLN A 12 11.53 3.45 -10.68
N GLY A 13 10.51 2.64 -10.95
CA GLY A 13 9.35 2.48 -10.07
C GLY A 13 9.66 1.58 -8.88
N TRP A 14 8.72 1.47 -7.94
CA TRP A 14 8.88 0.56 -6.80
C TRP A 14 9.08 -0.90 -7.23
N SER A 15 9.97 -1.62 -6.54
CA SER A 15 10.16 -3.07 -6.66
C SER A 15 10.29 -3.75 -5.30
N ASN A 16 10.04 -5.06 -5.24
CA ASN A 16 10.20 -5.88 -4.02
C ASN A 16 11.65 -5.96 -3.52
N GLU A 17 12.61 -5.60 -4.35
CA GLU A 17 14.05 -5.62 -4.06
C GLU A 17 14.53 -4.31 -3.44
N MET A 18 13.67 -3.28 -3.35
CA MET A 18 14.03 -2.02 -2.70
C MET A 18 14.14 -2.21 -1.19
N GLU A 19 15.34 -2.01 -0.67
CA GLU A 19 15.65 -2.09 0.74
C GLU A 19 15.76 -0.71 1.39
N HIS A 20 15.52 -0.65 2.70
CA HIS A 20 15.80 0.52 3.49
C HIS A 20 17.31 0.81 3.52
N VAL A 21 17.70 2.05 3.84
CA VAL A 21 19.08 2.36 4.23
C VAL A 21 19.41 1.66 5.55
N GLU A 22 20.67 1.28 5.77
CA GLU A 22 21.12 0.51 6.94
C GLU A 22 20.58 1.06 8.27
N GLU A 23 20.59 2.39 8.45
CA GLU A 23 20.09 3.07 9.66
C GLU A 23 18.60 2.83 9.94
N ARG A 24 17.80 2.56 8.90
CA ARG A 24 16.35 2.31 9.01
C ARG A 24 15.98 0.84 8.86
N ARG A 25 16.96 -0.04 8.64
CA ARG A 25 16.75 -1.49 8.61
C ARG A 25 16.54 -2.01 10.02
N SER A 26 15.69 -3.01 10.13
CA SER A 26 15.45 -3.75 11.37
C SER A 26 15.24 -5.22 11.01
N ALA A 27 15.57 -6.14 11.90
CA ALA A 27 15.43 -7.58 11.66
C ALA A 27 14.06 -8.00 11.08
N LYS A 28 12.99 -7.24 11.38
CA LYS A 28 11.63 -7.45 10.84
C LYS A 28 11.27 -6.57 9.64
N ARG A 29 11.99 -5.46 9.39
CA ARG A 29 11.65 -4.47 8.36
C ARG A 29 12.91 -4.03 7.60
N ASN A 30 13.24 -4.78 6.56
CA ASN A 30 14.36 -4.46 5.67
C ASN A 30 13.94 -3.84 4.34
N ARG A 31 12.68 -4.02 3.93
CA ARG A 31 12.18 -3.61 2.61
C ARG A 31 11.35 -2.33 2.67
N VAL A 32 11.49 -1.49 1.64
CA VAL A 32 10.65 -0.32 1.42
C VAL A 32 9.28 -0.78 0.96
N THR A 33 8.23 -0.41 1.69
CA THR A 33 6.85 -0.70 1.27
C THR A 33 6.42 0.21 0.12
N GLN A 34 5.46 -0.24 -0.70
CA GLN A 34 4.85 0.60 -1.74
C GLN A 34 4.34 1.93 -1.20
N LEU A 35 3.69 1.91 -0.03
CA LEU A 35 3.19 3.11 0.63
C LEU A 35 4.33 4.09 0.95
N GLN A 36 5.44 3.62 1.49
CA GLN A 36 6.59 4.48 1.78
C GLN A 36 7.19 5.08 0.52
N PHE A 37 7.34 4.27 -0.53
CA PHE A 37 7.85 4.74 -1.82
C PHE A 37 6.95 5.84 -2.41
N TYR A 38 5.64 5.63 -2.44
CA TYR A 38 4.68 6.60 -2.97
C TYR A 38 4.55 7.83 -2.07
N ALA A 39 4.61 7.69 -0.75
CA ALA A 39 4.62 8.81 0.18
C ALA A 39 5.84 9.72 -0.02
N TYR A 40 7.02 9.14 -0.22
CA TYR A 40 8.24 9.89 -0.53
C TYR A 40 8.16 10.59 -1.89
N ARG A 41 7.64 9.92 -2.91
CA ARG A 41 7.42 10.51 -4.24
C ARG A 41 6.43 11.68 -4.21
N LEU A 42 5.40 11.58 -3.38
CA LEU A 42 4.35 12.58 -3.26
C LEU A 42 4.66 13.66 -2.21
N SER A 43 5.75 13.55 -1.45
CA SER A 43 6.11 14.63 -0.53
C SER A 43 6.54 15.86 -1.32
N VAL A 44 6.08 17.01 -0.85
CA VAL A 44 6.41 18.30 -1.44
C VAL A 44 7.80 18.70 -0.93
N HIS A 45 8.71 18.97 -1.85
CA HIS A 45 10.06 19.44 -1.56
C HIS A 45 10.24 20.84 -2.16
N SER A 46 11.29 21.56 -1.75
CA SER A 46 11.64 22.84 -2.35
C SER A 46 12.07 22.64 -3.82
N GLY A 47 11.62 23.54 -4.69
CA GLY A 47 11.96 23.53 -6.12
C GLY A 47 10.85 23.02 -7.04
N PHE A 48 11.14 23.00 -8.34
CA PHE A 48 10.20 22.54 -9.36
C PHE A 48 10.08 21.01 -9.34
N SER A 49 8.85 20.52 -9.16
CA SER A 49 8.53 19.10 -9.32
C SER A 49 7.58 18.93 -10.50
N LEU A 50 8.06 18.23 -11.54
CA LEU A 50 7.26 17.86 -12.70
C LEU A 50 6.02 17.07 -12.28
N LEU A 51 6.19 16.14 -11.33
CA LEU A 51 5.11 15.33 -10.79
C LEU A 51 3.97 16.20 -10.23
N HIS A 52 4.32 17.15 -9.36
CA HIS A 52 3.33 18.04 -8.71
C HIS A 52 2.73 19.06 -9.68
N SER A 53 3.42 19.40 -10.75
CA SER A 53 2.97 20.37 -11.76
C SER A 53 2.09 19.76 -12.87
N SER A 54 1.88 18.44 -12.86
CA SER A 54 1.25 17.72 -13.99
C SER A 54 -0.30 17.65 -13.94
N GLY A 55 -0.95 18.33 -13.00
CA GLY A 55 -2.41 18.49 -12.97
C GLY A 55 -3.19 17.16 -12.94
N LYS A 56 -4.03 16.90 -13.96
CA LYS A 56 -4.83 15.65 -14.06
C LYS A 56 -3.98 14.38 -14.06
N LEU A 57 -2.77 14.45 -14.62
CA LEU A 57 -1.86 13.31 -14.67
C LEU A 57 -1.35 12.95 -13.28
N LEU A 58 -1.15 13.95 -12.40
CA LEU A 58 -0.86 13.72 -10.99
C LEU A 58 -2.01 13.00 -10.29
N GLN A 59 -3.26 13.42 -10.53
CA GLN A 59 -4.43 12.77 -9.94
C GLN A 59 -4.50 11.29 -10.34
N GLN A 60 -4.31 10.98 -11.62
CA GLN A 60 -4.26 9.60 -12.10
C GLN A 60 -3.10 8.81 -11.47
N TYR A 61 -1.93 9.44 -11.32
CA TYR A 61 -0.79 8.84 -10.65
C TYR A 61 -1.09 8.48 -9.19
N VAL A 62 -1.71 9.39 -8.44
CA VAL A 62 -2.11 9.19 -7.04
C VAL A 62 -3.11 8.05 -6.91
N VAL A 63 -4.16 8.03 -7.74
CA VAL A 63 -5.16 6.94 -7.74
C VAL A 63 -4.49 5.59 -8.00
N ASN A 64 -3.61 5.53 -9.01
CA ASN A 64 -2.92 4.29 -9.34
C ASN A 64 -1.90 3.85 -8.27
N ALA A 65 -1.26 4.80 -7.58
CA ALA A 65 -0.40 4.51 -6.43
C ALA A 65 -1.20 3.89 -5.28
N TYR A 66 -2.40 4.41 -5.02
CA TYR A 66 -3.32 3.88 -4.01
C TYR A 66 -3.77 2.46 -4.37
N VAL A 67 -4.26 2.23 -5.59
CA VAL A 67 -4.72 0.90 -6.05
C VAL A 67 -3.61 -0.15 -5.93
N LYS A 68 -2.37 0.20 -6.30
CA LYS A 68 -1.23 -0.70 -6.13
C LYS A 68 -0.99 -1.04 -4.66
N THR A 69 -0.96 0.00 -3.81
CA THR A 69 -0.73 -0.15 -2.37
C THR A 69 -1.78 -1.03 -1.71
N GLU A 70 -3.05 -0.81 -2.02
CA GLU A 70 -4.16 -1.64 -1.51
C GLU A 70 -4.09 -3.06 -2.08
N GLY A 71 -3.76 -3.22 -3.36
CA GLY A 71 -3.53 -4.53 -3.96
C GLY A 71 -2.44 -5.32 -3.22
N SER A 72 -1.33 -4.68 -2.86
CA SER A 72 -0.28 -5.30 -2.05
C SER A 72 -0.74 -5.65 -0.63
N ARG A 73 -1.56 -4.81 0.01
CA ARG A 73 -2.14 -5.10 1.33
C ARG A 73 -3.09 -6.29 1.30
N LEU A 74 -4.00 -6.32 0.31
CA LEU A 74 -4.92 -7.43 0.11
C LEU A 74 -4.17 -8.74 -0.16
N ASN A 75 -3.13 -8.68 -0.98
CA ASN A 75 -2.29 -9.85 -1.25
C ASN A 75 -1.58 -10.35 0.03
N TYR A 76 -1.09 -9.45 0.87
CA TYR A 76 -0.52 -9.83 2.17
C TYR A 76 -1.56 -10.52 3.05
N ILE A 77 -2.76 -9.95 3.19
CA ILE A 77 -3.86 -10.54 3.96
C ILE A 77 -4.19 -11.93 3.41
N HIS A 78 -4.29 -12.08 2.10
CA HIS A 78 -4.61 -13.34 1.45
C HIS A 78 -3.55 -14.43 1.69
N LEU A 79 -2.26 -14.08 1.59
CA LEU A 79 -1.16 -15.04 1.74
C LEU A 79 -0.87 -15.42 3.20
N ASN A 80 -1.20 -14.55 4.15
CA ASN A 80 -0.87 -14.74 5.58
C ASN A 80 -2.12 -15.10 6.42
N GLN A 81 -3.18 -15.62 5.79
CA GLN A 81 -4.45 -15.96 6.47
C GLN A 81 -4.27 -16.89 7.69
N LYS A 82 -3.35 -17.86 7.60
CA LYS A 82 -3.07 -18.82 8.69
C LYS A 82 -2.47 -18.13 9.92
N ASP A 83 -1.49 -17.25 9.70
CA ASP A 83 -0.82 -16.50 10.76
C ASP A 83 -1.74 -15.43 11.36
N LEU A 84 -2.58 -14.83 10.52
CA LEU A 84 -3.60 -13.86 10.92
C LEU A 84 -4.81 -14.51 11.61
N ARG A 85 -4.91 -15.85 11.61
CA ARG A 85 -6.02 -16.64 12.20
C ARG A 85 -7.41 -16.11 11.84
N VAL A 86 -7.60 -15.65 10.61
CA VAL A 86 -8.85 -15.00 10.18
C VAL A 86 -10.06 -15.91 10.35
N GLU A 87 -9.88 -17.23 10.21
CA GLU A 87 -10.95 -18.20 10.44
C GLU A 87 -11.50 -18.18 11.88
N PHE A 88 -10.64 -17.96 12.88
CA PHE A 88 -11.07 -17.86 14.28
C PHE A 88 -11.90 -16.59 14.52
N TYR A 89 -11.47 -15.46 13.95
CA TYR A 89 -12.23 -14.22 14.02
C TYR A 89 -13.59 -14.34 13.32
N ARG A 90 -13.64 -15.05 12.19
CA ARG A 90 -14.90 -15.32 11.48
C ARG A 90 -15.85 -16.17 12.31
N GLY A 91 -15.35 -17.24 12.93
CA GLY A 91 -16.14 -18.07 13.85
C GLY A 91 -16.69 -17.31 15.06
N LEU A 92 -15.88 -16.42 15.65
CA LEU A 92 -16.34 -15.53 16.72
C LEU A 92 -17.45 -14.58 16.25
N LEU A 93 -17.28 -13.95 15.09
CA LEU A 93 -18.26 -13.02 14.52
C LEU A 93 -19.60 -13.71 14.21
N ASP A 94 -19.56 -14.92 13.66
CA ASP A 94 -20.75 -15.71 13.36
C ASP A 94 -21.48 -16.13 14.65
N ALA A 95 -20.74 -16.50 15.70
CA ALA A 95 -21.31 -16.79 17.02
C ALA A 95 -21.99 -15.55 17.65
N LEU A 96 -21.36 -14.37 17.56
CA LEU A 96 -21.93 -13.11 18.04
C LEU A 96 -23.20 -12.72 17.28
N ARG A 97 -23.20 -12.85 15.95
CA ARG A 97 -24.37 -12.58 15.10
C ARG A 97 -25.53 -13.54 15.40
N THR A 98 -25.23 -14.82 15.57
CA THR A 98 -26.22 -15.83 15.94
C THR A 98 -26.86 -15.51 17.29
N ARG A 99 -26.05 -15.11 18.28
CA ARG A 99 -26.55 -14.69 19.60
C ARG A 99 -27.41 -13.41 19.52
N ALA A 100 -27.02 -12.44 18.70
CA ALA A 100 -27.78 -11.20 18.51
C ALA A 100 -29.16 -11.48 17.89
N SER A 101 -29.22 -12.26 16.80
CA SER A 101 -30.50 -12.66 16.19
C SER A 101 -31.38 -13.47 17.14
N ASN A 102 -30.80 -14.38 17.92
CA ASN A 102 -31.58 -15.22 18.86
C ASN A 102 -32.13 -14.43 20.05
N ASN A 103 -31.51 -13.30 20.39
CA ASN A 103 -31.92 -12.45 21.52
C ASN A 103 -32.92 -11.34 21.13
N ASN A 104 -33.38 -11.24 19.88
CA ASN A 104 -34.32 -10.24 19.38
C ASN A 104 -34.10 -8.82 19.94
N LEU A 105 -32.95 -8.24 19.59
CA LEU A 105 -32.75 -6.80 19.45
C LEU A 105 -32.71 -6.47 17.96
#